data_AF-A0A955TGN9-F1
#
_entry.id   AF-A0A955TGN9-F1
#
_cell.length_a   1.000
_cell.length_b   1.000
_cell.length_c   1.000
_cell.angle_alpha   90.00
_cell.angle_beta   90.00
_cell.angle_gamma   90.00
#
_symmetry.space_group_name_H-M   'P 1'
#
loop_
_entity.id
_entity.type
_entity.pdbx_description
1 polymer ?
#
loop_
_entity_poly.entity_id
_entity_poly.type
_entity_poly.pdbx_seq_one_letter_code
_entity_poly.pdbx_strand_id
1 'polypeptide(L)'
;MIDKSHEYFPDQLGNEWVYQGTMVEGGMVQIKNENTRFTNVSKVIGTEILEGVKVTVFNDTNPGNQGPSDSYYFRDVAGIRYYGSKPGTTLERQLVP
;
A
#
# COMPACT_ATOMS: atom_id res chain seq x y z
N MET A 1 13.23 10.03 17.22
CA MET A 1 13.59 8.89 16.35
C MET A 1 12.52 7.84 16.52
N ILE A 2 11.84 7.43 15.45
CA ILE A 2 10.91 6.29 15.51
C ILE A 2 11.76 5.03 15.33
N ASP A 3 12.32 4.53 16.43
CA ASP A 3 13.30 3.43 16.47
C ASP A 3 12.71 2.04 16.15
N LYS A 4 11.39 2.00 15.85
CA LYS A 4 10.61 0.78 15.60
C LYS A 4 9.82 0.82 14.29
N SER A 5 10.15 1.72 13.36
CA SER A 5 9.42 1.86 12.08
C SER A 5 9.36 0.56 11.26
N HIS A 6 10.35 -0.32 11.43
CA HIS A 6 10.39 -1.66 10.83
C HIS A 6 9.31 -2.61 11.39
N GLU A 7 8.84 -2.41 12.62
CA GLU A 7 7.73 -3.19 13.21
C GLU A 7 6.38 -2.77 12.60
N TYR A 8 6.25 -1.51 12.18
CA TYR A 8 5.00 -0.94 11.67
C TYR A 8 4.89 -1.00 10.14
N PHE A 9 6.01 -1.16 9.44
CA PHE A 9 6.02 -1.36 8.00
C PHE A 9 7.19 -2.28 7.63
N PRO A 10 6.93 -3.60 7.61
CA PRO A 10 7.96 -4.63 7.43
C PRO A 10 8.28 -4.76 5.93
N ASP A 11 9.25 -3.99 5.46
CA ASP A 11 9.65 -3.84 4.04
C ASP A 11 10.82 -4.72 3.60
N GLN A 12 11.18 -5.75 4.38
CA GLN A 12 12.21 -6.72 3.99
C GLN A 12 11.64 -7.81 3.09
N LEU A 13 12.43 -8.24 2.10
CA LEU A 13 12.03 -9.31 1.18
C LEU A 13 11.57 -10.56 1.93
N GLY A 14 10.40 -11.08 1.55
CA GLY A 14 9.81 -12.27 2.17
C GLY A 14 8.92 -11.97 3.38
N ASN A 15 8.91 -10.72 3.89
CA ASN A 15 7.93 -10.33 4.87
C ASN A 15 6.53 -10.39 4.28
N GLU A 16 5.61 -10.89 5.08
CA GLU A 16 4.20 -11.04 4.74
C GLU A 16 3.37 -10.66 5.96
N TRP A 17 2.28 -9.92 5.73
CA TRP A 17 1.32 -9.65 6.78
C TRP A 17 -0.10 -9.69 6.24
N VAL A 18 -1.01 -10.07 7.13
CA VAL A 18 -2.44 -10.09 6.86
C VAL A 18 -3.07 -8.97 7.64
N TYR A 19 -3.84 -8.13 6.95
CA TYR A 19 -4.62 -7.09 7.62
C TYR A 19 -6.08 -7.11 7.15
N GLN A 20 -6.96 -6.74 8.07
CA GLN A 20 -8.36 -6.53 7.80
C GLN A 20 -8.63 -5.04 7.76
N GLY A 21 -9.08 -4.54 6.62
CA GLY A 21 -9.48 -3.15 6.45
C GLY A 21 -10.99 -3.02 6.33
N THR A 22 -11.49 -1.81 6.54
CA THR A 22 -12.88 -1.45 6.22
C THR A 22 -12.83 -0.24 5.31
N MET A 23 -13.50 -0.29 4.17
CA MET A 23 -13.72 0.89 3.33
C MET A 23 -15.03 1.57 3.72
N VAL A 24 -14.98 2.90 3.82
CA VAL A 24 -16.16 3.75 3.98
C VAL A 24 -16.24 4.63 2.74
N GLU A 25 -17.18 4.32 1.84
CA GLU A 25 -17.44 5.16 0.66
C GLU A 25 -18.34 6.35 1.06
N GLY A 26 -17.85 7.57 0.85
CA GLY A 26 -18.67 8.78 0.72
C GLY A 26 -19.04 9.52 2.01
N GLY A 27 -18.57 10.76 2.10
CA GLY A 27 -19.27 11.80 2.87
C GLY A 27 -20.63 12.09 2.21
N MET A 28 -21.66 12.20 3.05
CA MET A 28 -23.08 12.40 2.70
C MET A 28 -23.83 11.16 2.21
N VAL A 29 -24.32 10.42 3.21
CA VAL A 29 -25.57 9.63 3.23
C VAL A 29 -25.94 8.98 1.89
N GLN A 30 -25.37 7.81 1.62
CA GLN A 30 -26.09 6.79 0.87
C GLN A 30 -26.13 5.51 1.70
N ILE A 31 -27.33 5.14 2.12
CA ILE A 31 -27.62 3.81 2.66
C ILE A 31 -27.49 2.85 1.47
N LYS A 32 -26.29 2.33 1.22
CA LYS A 32 -26.12 1.03 0.57
C LYS A 32 -24.73 0.46 0.87
N ASN A 33 -24.79 -0.62 1.64
CA ASN A 33 -23.77 -1.64 1.85
C ASN A 33 -22.68 -1.27 2.87
N GLU A 34 -23.09 -1.35 4.14
CA GLU A 34 -22.40 -2.14 5.17
C GLU A 34 -20.89 -2.29 5.01
N ASN A 35 -20.11 -1.51 5.77
CA ASN A 35 -18.79 -1.91 6.29
C ASN A 35 -18.07 -2.95 5.42
N THR A 36 -17.62 -2.60 4.21
CA THR A 36 -17.00 -3.55 3.30
C THR A 36 -15.64 -3.93 3.89
N ARG A 37 -15.68 -4.93 4.77
CA ARG A 37 -14.52 -5.53 5.41
C ARG A 37 -13.81 -6.33 4.34
N PHE A 38 -12.54 -6.06 4.15
CA PHE A 38 -11.69 -6.83 3.26
C PHE A 38 -10.51 -7.37 4.04
N THR A 39 -10.05 -8.55 3.64
CA THR A 39 -8.79 -9.12 4.11
C THR A 39 -7.79 -8.99 2.98
N ASN A 40 -6.64 -8.40 3.27
CA ASN A 40 -5.52 -8.34 2.34
C ASN A 40 -4.31 -9.05 2.94
N VAL A 41 -3.64 -9.86 2.13
CA VAL A 41 -2.30 -10.37 2.40
C VAL A 41 -1.34 -9.52 1.58
N SER A 42 -0.42 -8.86 2.25
CA SER A 42 0.60 -8.02 1.63
C SER A 42 1.96 -8.66 1.82
N LYS A 43 2.68 -8.90 0.72
CA LYS A 43 3.97 -9.58 0.73
C LYS A 43 5.03 -8.79 0.01
N VAL A 44 6.18 -8.56 0.64
CA VAL A 44 7.34 -7.96 -0.03
C VAL A 44 7.91 -8.97 -1.02
N ILE A 45 7.81 -8.66 -2.30
CA ILE A 45 8.33 -9.51 -3.39
C ILE A 45 9.67 -9.03 -3.94
N GLY A 46 10.08 -7.80 -3.62
CA GLY A 46 11.38 -7.28 -4.02
C GLY A 46 11.43 -5.77 -4.11
N THR A 47 12.39 -5.30 -4.90
CA THR A 47 12.55 -3.87 -5.19
C THR A 47 12.64 -3.65 -6.69
N GLU A 48 12.07 -2.55 -7.16
CA GLU A 48 12.09 -2.14 -8.57
C GLU A 48 12.62 -0.71 -8.67
N ILE A 49 13.20 -0.35 -9.83
CA ILE A 49 13.56 1.04 -10.12
C ILE A 49 12.46 1.65 -10.98
N LEU A 50 11.68 2.56 -10.40
CA LEU A 50 10.66 3.34 -11.09
C LEU A 50 11.14 4.78 -11.25
N GLU A 51 11.30 5.25 -12.49
CA GLU A 51 11.75 6.62 -12.80
C GLU A 51 13.04 7.05 -12.04
N GLY A 52 13.94 6.10 -11.78
CA GLY A 52 15.19 6.33 -11.04
C GLY A 52 15.07 6.21 -9.52
N VAL A 53 13.88 5.97 -8.98
CA VAL A 53 13.63 5.72 -7.55
C VAL A 53 13.55 4.22 -7.29
N LYS A 54 14.35 3.73 -6.33
CA LYS A 54 14.27 2.36 -5.87
C LYS A 54 13.07 2.20 -4.92
N VAL A 55 12.01 1.57 -5.40
CA VAL A 55 10.80 1.26 -4.63
C VAL A 55 10.81 -0.18 -4.14
N THR A 56 10.14 -0.43 -3.02
CA THR A 56 9.80 -1.76 -2.53
C THR A 56 8.44 -2.17 -3.09
N VAL A 57 8.36 -3.39 -3.60
CA VAL A 57 7.17 -3.93 -4.26
C VAL A 57 6.47 -4.89 -3.31
N PHE A 58 5.19 -4.63 -3.07
CA PHE A 58 4.30 -5.45 -2.25
C PHE A 58 3.26 -6.10 -3.14
N ASN A 59 3.22 -7.43 -3.16
CA ASN A 59 2.15 -8.17 -3.80
C ASN A 59 0.97 -8.27 -2.82
N ASP A 60 -0.13 -7.62 -3.17
CA ASP A 60 -1.36 -7.56 -2.40
C ASP A 60 -2.43 -8.45 -3.04
N THR A 61 -3.12 -9.25 -2.23
CA THR A 61 -4.17 -10.16 -2.73
C THR A 61 -5.50 -9.47 -3.00
N ASN A 62 -5.87 -8.47 -2.20
CA ASN A 62 -7.16 -7.77 -2.30
C ASN A 62 -7.17 -6.45 -1.51
N PRO A 63 -6.29 -5.49 -1.80
CA PRO A 63 -6.31 -4.20 -1.12
C PRO A 63 -7.61 -3.48 -1.45
N GLY A 64 -8.37 -3.10 -0.43
CA GLY A 64 -9.57 -2.31 -0.62
C GLY A 64 -10.69 -2.99 -1.40
N ASN A 65 -10.69 -4.32 -1.47
CA ASN A 65 -11.63 -5.08 -2.30
C ASN A 65 -11.53 -4.78 -3.81
N GLN A 66 -10.35 -4.37 -4.29
CA GLN A 66 -10.12 -4.03 -5.70
C GLN A 66 -9.48 -5.17 -6.53
N GLY A 67 -9.30 -6.35 -5.92
CA GLY A 67 -8.59 -7.48 -6.52
C GLY A 67 -7.07 -7.37 -6.38
N PRO A 68 -6.30 -8.39 -6.82
CA PRO A 68 -4.85 -8.43 -6.59
C PRO A 68 -4.11 -7.28 -7.27
N SER A 69 -3.12 -6.71 -6.58
CA SER A 69 -2.27 -5.64 -7.13
C SER A 69 -0.86 -5.65 -6.54
N ASP A 70 0.10 -5.15 -7.29
CA ASP A 70 1.42 -4.81 -6.77
C ASP A 70 1.45 -3.34 -6.35
N SER A 71 1.72 -3.08 -5.07
CA SER A 71 1.86 -1.74 -4.52
C SER A 71 3.34 -1.34 -4.40
N TYR A 72 3.64 -0.09 -4.75
CA TYR A 72 5.00 0.45 -4.76
C TYR A 72 5.19 1.46 -3.64
N TYR A 73 6.18 1.23 -2.77
CA TYR A 73 6.49 2.15 -1.68
C TYR A 73 7.97 2.52 -1.65
N PHE A 74 8.25 3.77 -1.33
CA PHE A 74 9.59 4.28 -1.08
C PHE A 74 9.70 4.67 0.39
N ARG A 75 10.78 4.24 1.04
CA ARG A 75 11.11 4.66 2.40
C ARG A 75 12.40 5.47 2.37
N ASP A 76 12.37 6.64 3.00
CA ASP A 76 13.53 7.47 3.27
C ASP A 76 13.55 7.97 4.72
N VAL A 77 14.44 8.92 5.01
CA VAL A 77 14.56 9.55 6.32
C VAL A 77 13.35 10.42 6.70
N ALA A 78 12.54 10.84 5.73
CA ALA A 78 11.35 11.65 5.95
C ALA A 78 10.11 10.77 6.21
N GLY A 79 10.06 9.55 5.67
CA GLY A 79 9.01 8.60 5.98
C GLY A 79 8.79 7.55 4.90
N ILE A 80 7.55 7.09 4.77
CA ILE A 80 7.12 6.12 3.76
C ILE A 80 6.18 6.84 2.80
N ARG A 81 6.45 6.72 1.51
CA ARG A 81 5.65 7.29 0.43
C ARG A 81 5.10 6.18 -0.46
N TYR A 82 3.81 6.26 -0.75
CA TYR A 82 3.14 5.41 -1.73
C TYR A 82 3.36 5.98 -3.13
N TYR A 83 3.80 5.14 -4.07
CA TYR A 83 4.09 5.52 -5.46
C TYR A 83 3.01 5.07 -6.44
N GLY A 84 2.06 4.24 -6.01
CA GLY A 84 0.98 3.72 -6.85
C GLY A 84 0.87 2.19 -6.78
N SER A 85 0.01 1.62 -7.62
CA SER A 85 -0.18 0.17 -7.70
C SER A 85 -0.56 -0.30 -9.10
N LYS A 86 -0.39 -1.60 -9.37
CA LYS A 86 -0.73 -2.23 -10.66
C LYS A 86 -1.44 -3.58 -10.46
N PRO A 87 -2.59 -3.85 -11.11
CA PRO A 87 -3.44 -2.92 -11.86
C PRO A 87 -4.20 -2.01 -10.89
N GLY A 88 -4.00 -0.69 -10.94
CA GLY A 88 -4.57 0.21 -9.95
C GLY A 88 -4.33 1.69 -10.24
N THR A 89 -4.26 2.50 -9.17
CA THR A 89 -3.98 3.95 -9.23
C THR A 89 -2.77 4.24 -10.12
N THR A 90 -2.95 5.15 -11.08
CA THR A 90 -1.85 5.65 -11.91
C THR A 90 -0.74 6.13 -10.99
N LEU A 91 0.51 5.70 -11.25
CA LEU A 91 1.68 6.08 -10.46
C LEU A 91 1.67 7.62 -10.29
N GLU A 92 1.32 8.10 -9.09
CA GLU A 92 1.19 9.53 -8.89
C GLU A 92 2.59 10.14 -8.97
N ARG A 93 2.77 11.09 -9.90
CA ARG A 93 3.95 11.96 -9.89
C ARG A 93 3.98 12.67 -8.55
N GLN A 94 5.01 12.38 -7.78
CA GLN A 94 5.39 13.02 -6.53
C GLN A 94 5.01 14.51 -6.52
N LEU A 95 4.14 14.92 -5.58
CA LEU A 95 4.08 16.31 -5.13
C LEU A 95 5.36 16.59 -4.33
N VAL A 96 6.28 17.28 -4.99
CA VAL A 96 7.43 17.95 -4.38
C VAL A 96 6.94 19.33 -3.89
N PRO A 97 7.43 19.88 -2.77
CA PRO A 97 6.82 21.03 -2.08
C PRO A 97 6.49 22.23 -2.95
#